data_AF-A0A835M6L2-F1
#
_entry.id   AF-A0A835M6L2-F1
#
_cell.length_a   1.000
_cell.length_b   1.000
_cell.length_c   1.000
_cell.angle_alpha   90.00
_cell.angle_beta   90.00
_cell.angle_gamma   90.00
#
_symmetry.space_group_name_H-M   'P 1'
#
loop_
_entity.id
_entity.type
_entity.pdbx_description
1 polymer ?
#
loop_
_entity_poly.entity_id
_entity_poly.type
_entity_poly.pdbx_seq_one_letter_code
_entity_poly.pdbx_strand_id
1 'polypeptide(L)'
;MCLFDRFRGVLDTTVGEGTHFKIPWLQMPHIFNIKSKPHVFTSSSPTKDLQTVSLTLRVLSRPEVSKLPTIFKTLGVEYENKVLPSIGNEVLKAVVAQFEAEQLLREGLVLRAKCLHWYVKGSYFVLRTLILCWRMLR
;
A
#
# COMPACT_ATOMS: atom_id res chain seq x y z
N MET A 1 3.71 -14.02 -12.07
CA MET A 1 5.16 -14.24 -11.80
C MET A 1 5.95 -13.20 -12.59
N CYS A 2 7.03 -12.64 -12.04
CA CYS A 2 7.97 -11.84 -12.83
C CYS A 2 9.17 -12.70 -13.20
N LEU A 3 9.64 -12.61 -14.44
CA LEU A 3 10.90 -13.24 -14.84
C LEU A 3 12.01 -12.21 -14.82
N PHE A 4 13.11 -12.58 -14.19
CA PHE A 4 14.38 -11.89 -14.33
C PHE A 4 15.26 -12.67 -15.31
N ASP A 5 15.68 -12.02 -16.38
CA ASP A 5 16.66 -12.52 -17.33
C ASP A 5 18.03 -11.93 -16.99
N ARG A 6 19.09 -12.74 -16.94
CA ARG A 6 20.45 -12.26 -16.61
C ARG A 6 20.99 -11.24 -17.62
N PHE A 7 20.59 -11.31 -18.90
CA PHE A 7 21.08 -10.37 -19.93
C PHE A 7 20.17 -9.16 -20.13
N ARG A 8 18.84 -9.37 -20.08
CA ARG A 8 17.84 -8.31 -20.36
C ARG A 8 17.25 -7.67 -19.10
N GLY A 9 17.60 -8.17 -17.92
CA GLY A 9 17.05 -7.72 -16.64
C GLY A 9 15.61 -8.22 -16.42
N VAL A 10 14.81 -7.45 -15.68
CA VAL A 10 13.40 -7.79 -15.40
C VAL A 10 12.57 -7.58 -16.67
N LEU A 11 11.90 -8.64 -17.13
CA LEU A 11 10.96 -8.60 -18.25
C LEU A 11 9.70 -7.82 -17.85
N ASP A 12 9.27 -6.89 -18.71
CA ASP A 12 8.07 -6.05 -18.49
C ASP A 12 6.75 -6.82 -18.67
N THR A 13 6.80 -8.03 -19.20
CA THR A 13 5.63 -8.91 -19.33
C THR A 13 5.45 -9.73 -18.05
N THR A 14 4.34 -9.53 -17.35
CA THR A 14 3.94 -10.43 -16.29
C THR A 14 3.26 -11.66 -16.85
N VAL A 15 3.85 -12.82 -16.57
CA VAL A 15 3.19 -14.09 -16.87
C VAL A 15 2.23 -14.44 -15.76
N GLY A 16 0.98 -14.67 -16.14
CA GLY A 16 -0.08 -15.19 -15.27
C GLY A 16 0.24 -16.58 -14.74
N GLU A 17 -0.60 -17.05 -13.81
CA GLU A 17 -0.51 -18.40 -13.24
C GLU A 17 -0.63 -19.45 -14.36
N GLY A 18 0.39 -20.32 -14.51
CA GLY A 18 0.47 -21.32 -15.57
C GLY A 18 1.88 -21.93 -15.70
N THR A 19 2.00 -23.01 -16.49
CA THR A 19 3.27 -23.72 -16.75
C THR A 19 4.05 -23.01 -17.86
N HIS A 20 4.82 -22.00 -17.50
CA HIS A 20 5.71 -21.31 -18.45
C HIS A 20 7.05 -22.03 -18.55
N PHE A 21 7.52 -22.29 -19.77
CA PHE A 21 8.81 -22.94 -20.02
C PHE A 21 9.95 -21.98 -19.64
N LYS A 22 10.82 -22.40 -18.71
CA LYS A 22 11.94 -21.59 -18.22
C LYS A 22 13.25 -22.22 -18.66
N ILE A 23 14.19 -21.38 -19.10
CA ILE A 23 15.55 -21.83 -19.46
C ILE A 23 16.40 -21.87 -18.17
N PRO A 24 16.85 -23.06 -17.70
CA PRO A 24 17.42 -23.26 -16.37
C PRO A 24 18.88 -22.78 -16.24
N TRP A 25 19.15 -21.48 -16.44
CA TRP A 25 20.41 -20.79 -16.10
C TRP A 25 20.30 -19.29 -16.37
N LEU A 26 19.46 -18.93 -17.35
CA LEU A 26 19.28 -17.58 -17.82
C LEU A 26 18.14 -16.84 -17.10
N GLN A 27 17.08 -17.57 -16.75
CA GLN A 27 15.85 -17.01 -16.21
C GLN A 27 15.67 -17.37 -14.74
N MET A 28 15.60 -16.36 -13.87
CA MET A 28 15.27 -16.49 -12.46
C MET A 28 13.82 -16.05 -12.21
N PRO A 29 12.91 -16.97 -11.89
CA PRO A 29 11.53 -16.62 -11.59
C PRO A 29 11.39 -15.99 -10.21
N HIS A 30 10.68 -14.87 -10.10
CA HIS A 30 10.28 -14.29 -8.83
C HIS A 30 8.77 -14.42 -8.66
N ILE A 31 8.39 -15.16 -7.62
CA ILE A 31 7.00 -15.48 -7.31
C ILE A 31 6.47 -14.39 -6.38
N PHE A 32 5.50 -13.61 -6.88
CA PHE A 32 4.80 -12.61 -6.09
C PHE A 32 3.45 -13.15 -5.65
N ASN A 33 3.09 -12.86 -4.39
CA ASN A 33 1.76 -13.16 -3.89
C ASN A 33 0.82 -12.00 -4.26
N ILE A 34 -0.10 -12.23 -5.18
CA ILE A 34 -1.11 -11.24 -5.63
C ILE A 34 -2.36 -11.20 -4.75
N LYS A 35 -2.41 -12.02 -3.69
CA LYS A 35 -3.55 -12.02 -2.77
C LYS A 35 -3.56 -10.75 -1.94
N SER A 36 -4.76 -10.25 -1.65
CA SER A 36 -4.93 -9.11 -0.77
C SER A 36 -4.43 -9.44 0.64
N LYS A 37 -3.52 -8.63 1.16
CA LYS A 37 -3.01 -8.76 2.53
C LYS A 37 -3.49 -7.57 3.38
N PRO A 38 -3.84 -7.81 4.65
CA PRO A 38 -4.17 -6.72 5.56
C PRO A 38 -2.88 -6.05 6.06
N HIS A 39 -2.84 -4.73 5.99
CA HIS A 39 -1.81 -3.89 6.59
C HIS A 39 -2.46 -2.95 7.60
N VAL A 40 -1.82 -2.78 8.75
CA VAL A 40 -2.28 -1.89 9.82
C VAL A 40 -1.21 -0.82 10.01
N PHE A 41 -1.61 0.44 9.94
CA PHE A 41 -0.74 1.59 10.16
C PHE A 41 -1.25 2.36 11.37
N THR A 42 -0.33 2.71 12.26
CA THR A 42 -0.62 3.49 13.47
C THR A 42 0.21 4.77 13.43
N SER A 43 -0.44 5.92 13.50
CA SER A 43 0.24 7.21 13.53
C SER A 43 -0.39 8.13 14.57
N SER A 44 0.43 8.75 15.41
CA SER A 44 0.05 9.90 16.23
C SER A 44 0.35 11.17 15.46
N SER A 45 -0.64 12.07 15.32
CA SER A 45 -0.47 13.33 14.60
C SER A 45 -1.31 14.43 15.25
N PRO A 46 -0.81 15.68 15.27
CA PRO A 46 -1.58 16.82 15.71
C PRO A 46 -2.68 17.14 14.69
N THR A 47 -3.87 17.45 15.20
CA THR A 47 -5.01 17.95 14.44
C THR A 47 -4.92 19.45 14.23
N LYS A 48 -5.86 20.03 13.48
CA LYS A 48 -5.96 21.47 13.26
C LYS A 48 -6.06 22.29 14.56
N ASP A 49 -6.67 21.73 15.61
CA ASP A 49 -6.80 22.35 16.94
C ASP A 49 -5.60 22.08 17.85
N LEU A 50 -4.48 21.62 17.29
CA LEU A 50 -3.26 21.23 18.02
C LEU A 50 -3.45 20.07 19.02
N GLN A 51 -4.60 19.39 19.00
CA GLN A 51 -4.82 18.18 19.79
C GLN A 51 -4.13 17.00 19.12
N THR A 52 -3.35 16.24 19.89
CA THR A 52 -2.67 15.03 19.39
C THR A 52 -3.63 13.85 19.42
N VAL A 53 -3.87 13.23 18.25
CA VAL A 53 -4.76 12.07 18.12
C VAL A 53 -3.95 10.87 17.58
N SER A 54 -4.17 9.69 18.15
CA SER A 54 -3.63 8.42 17.65
C SER A 54 -4.66 7.73 16.76
N LEU A 55 -4.32 7.52 15.50
CA LEU A 55 -5.17 6.84 14.52
C LEU A 55 -4.57 5.49 14.13
N THR A 56 -5.44 4.48 14.00
CA THR A 56 -5.08 3.18 13.44
C THR A 56 -5.89 2.92 12.17
N LEU A 57 -5.21 2.82 11.04
CA LEU A 57 -5.81 2.58 9.73
C LEU A 57 -5.46 1.18 9.26
N ARG A 58 -6.48 0.33 9.01
CA ARG A 58 -6.29 -0.99 8.41
C ARG A 58 -6.71 -0.96 6.95
N VAL A 59 -5.81 -1.37 6.07
CA VAL A 59 -5.98 -1.38 4.62
C VAL A 59 -5.76 -2.77 4.09
N LEU A 60 -6.65 -3.22 3.20
CA LEU A 60 -6.43 -4.39 2.37
C LEU A 60 -5.88 -3.94 1.01
N SER A 61 -4.58 -4.16 0.79
CA SER A 61 -3.89 -3.84 -0.46
C SER A 61 -3.49 -5.11 -1.21
N ARG A 62 -3.47 -5.01 -2.54
CA ARG A 62 -2.83 -5.98 -3.43
C ARG A 62 -2.09 -5.26 -4.56
N PRO A 63 -0.92 -5.74 -4.98
CA PRO A 63 -0.20 -5.16 -6.12
C PRO A 63 -0.98 -5.36 -7.42
N GLU A 64 -0.87 -4.39 -8.33
CA GLU A 64 -1.42 -4.52 -9.68
C GLU A 64 -0.51 -5.39 -10.56
N VAL A 65 -1.06 -6.43 -11.20
CA VAL A 65 -0.28 -7.41 -11.97
C VAL A 65 0.44 -6.77 -13.16
N SER A 66 -0.13 -5.74 -13.78
CA SER A 66 0.48 -4.98 -14.87
C SER A 66 1.76 -4.25 -14.46
N LYS A 67 1.85 -3.82 -13.20
CA LYS A 67 2.94 -2.96 -12.66
C LYS A 67 3.95 -3.70 -11.80
N LEU A 68 3.76 -5.00 -11.56
CA LEU A 68 4.71 -5.83 -10.79
C LEU A 68 6.17 -5.74 -11.29
N PRO A 69 6.47 -5.72 -12.61
CA PRO A 69 7.85 -5.63 -13.09
C PRO A 69 8.49 -4.30 -12.71
N THR A 70 7.74 -3.21 -12.86
CA THR A 70 8.17 -1.86 -12.47
C THR A 70 8.41 -1.78 -10.97
N ILE A 71 7.45 -2.24 -10.15
CA ILE A 71 7.57 -2.27 -8.69
C ILE A 71 8.81 -3.06 -8.26
N PHE A 72 9.05 -4.22 -8.87
CA PHE A 72 10.21 -5.04 -8.54
C PHE A 72 11.53 -4.37 -8.93
N LYS A 73 11.60 -3.71 -10.09
CA LYS A 73 12.77 -2.94 -10.54
C LYS A 73 13.09 -1.78 -9.59
N THR A 74 12.08 -1.04 -9.12
CA THR A 74 12.28 0.19 -8.33
C THR A 74 12.41 -0.05 -6.84
N LEU A 75 11.64 -0.98 -6.28
CA LEU A 75 11.47 -1.15 -4.83
C LEU A 75 11.98 -2.51 -4.32
N GLY A 76 12.26 -3.45 -5.21
CA GLY A 76 12.71 -4.80 -4.86
C GLY A 76 11.60 -5.68 -4.27
N VAL A 77 12.02 -6.79 -3.63
CA VAL A 77 11.09 -7.77 -3.02
C VAL A 77 10.39 -7.20 -1.78
N GLU A 78 11.06 -6.33 -1.03
CA GLU A 78 10.59 -5.80 0.26
C GLU A 78 9.75 -4.53 0.13
N TYR A 79 9.11 -4.32 -1.01
CA TYR A 79 8.32 -3.11 -1.26
C TYR A 79 7.18 -2.95 -0.24
N GLU A 80 6.57 -4.05 0.21
CA GLU A 80 5.42 -4.05 1.13
C GLU A 80 5.81 -3.45 2.49
N ASN A 81 7.01 -3.76 2.99
CA ASN A 81 7.43 -3.38 4.33
C ASN A 81 7.97 -1.94 4.41
N LYS A 82 8.48 -1.39 3.30
CA LYS A 82 9.12 -0.07 3.28
C LYS A 82 8.20 1.03 2.76
N VAL A 83 7.46 0.75 1.69
CA VAL A 83 6.71 1.78 0.96
C VAL A 83 5.30 1.96 1.52
N LEU A 84 4.58 0.86 1.80
CA LEU A 84 3.22 0.92 2.31
C LEU A 84 3.09 1.73 3.62
N PRO A 85 3.95 1.55 4.64
CA PRO A 85 3.84 2.35 5.87
C PRO A 85 4.25 3.80 5.68
N SER A 86 5.22 4.08 4.80
CA SER A 86 5.67 5.45 4.52
C SER A 86 4.56 6.28 3.88
N ILE A 87 3.92 5.75 2.82
CA ILE A 87 2.79 6.40 2.15
C ILE A 87 1.59 6.50 3.09
N GLY A 88 1.31 5.43 3.86
CA GLY A 88 0.21 5.42 4.83
C GLY A 88 0.34 6.53 5.87
N ASN A 89 1.53 6.71 6.44
CA ASN A 89 1.80 7.75 7.43
C ASN A 89 1.74 9.16 6.82
N GLU A 90 2.22 9.35 5.60
CA GLU A 90 2.17 10.63 4.90
C GLU A 90 0.72 11.06 4.62
N VAL A 91 -0.08 10.16 4.04
CA VAL A 91 -1.50 10.42 3.75
C VAL A 91 -2.28 10.65 5.04
N LEU A 92 -2.04 9.85 6.08
CA LEU A 92 -2.69 10.04 7.38
C LEU A 92 -2.39 11.43 7.96
N LYS A 93 -1.13 11.85 7.97
CA LYS A 93 -0.73 13.19 8.44
C LYS A 93 -1.41 14.30 7.63
N ALA A 94 -1.39 14.19 6.31
CA ALA A 94 -1.96 15.19 5.42
C ALA A 94 -3.49 15.33 5.60
N VAL A 95 -4.20 14.21 5.80
CA VAL A 95 -5.65 14.23 6.03
C VAL A 95 -5.96 14.73 7.43
N VAL A 96 -5.28 14.26 8.47
CA VAL A 96 -5.51 14.68 9.86
C VAL A 96 -5.30 16.18 10.07
N ALA A 97 -4.31 16.76 9.40
CA ALA A 97 -4.05 18.20 9.47
C ALA A 97 -5.19 19.07 8.92
N GLN A 98 -6.08 18.52 8.08
CA GLN A 98 -7.21 19.25 7.49
C GLN A 98 -8.46 19.28 8.37
N PHE A 99 -8.52 18.44 9.42
CA PHE A 99 -9.73 18.25 10.24
C PHE A 99 -9.48 18.54 11.72
N GLU A 100 -10.55 18.95 12.38
CA GLU A 100 -10.63 19.17 13.83
C GLU A 100 -10.93 17.84 14.55
N ALA A 101 -10.49 17.69 15.79
CA ALA A 101 -10.61 16.41 16.52
C ALA A 101 -12.08 15.95 16.67
N GLU A 102 -13.00 16.90 16.84
CA GLU A 102 -14.44 16.64 16.96
C GLU A 102 -15.07 16.20 15.63
N GLN A 103 -14.61 16.77 14.51
CA GLN A 103 -15.04 16.37 13.16
C GLN A 103 -14.51 14.97 12.82
N LEU A 104 -13.29 14.63 13.24
CA LEU A 104 -12.71 13.30 13.02
C LEU A 104 -13.57 12.19 13.65
N LEU A 105 -14.14 12.45 14.82
CA LEU A 105 -15.05 11.56 15.53
C LEU A 105 -16.38 11.37 14.78
N ARG A 106 -16.99 12.46 14.32
CA ARG A 106 -18.28 12.43 13.63
C ARG A 106 -18.19 11.87 12.20
N GLU A 107 -17.11 12.18 11.48
CA GLU A 107 -16.98 11.93 10.04
C GLU A 107 -16.01 10.79 9.70
N GLY A 108 -15.86 9.81 10.61
CA GLY A 108 -14.97 8.66 10.41
C GLY A 108 -15.16 7.91 9.09
N LEU A 109 -16.39 7.88 8.54
CA LEU A 109 -16.69 7.28 7.23
C LEU A 109 -16.17 8.12 6.06
N VAL A 110 -16.28 9.45 6.12
CA VAL A 110 -15.79 10.37 5.08
C VAL A 110 -14.26 10.35 5.03
N LEU A 111 -13.63 10.28 6.20
CA LEU A 111 -12.18 10.13 6.33
C LEU A 111 -11.67 8.85 5.67
N ARG A 112 -12.36 7.72 5.85
CA ARG A 112 -12.04 6.46 5.15
C ARG A 112 -12.00 6.66 3.65
N ALA A 113 -13.01 7.31 3.09
CA ALA A 113 -13.12 7.56 1.66
C ALA A 113 -12.02 8.50 1.15
N LYS A 114 -11.71 9.57 1.88
CA LYS A 114 -10.61 10.49 1.53
C LYS A 114 -9.25 9.79 1.59
N CYS A 115 -8.93 9.09 2.68
CA CYS A 115 -7.66 8.34 2.80
C CYS A 115 -7.50 7.30 1.69
N LEU A 116 -8.58 6.58 1.35
CA LEU A 116 -8.61 5.65 0.22
C LEU A 116 -8.26 6.35 -1.10
N HIS A 117 -8.90 7.48 -1.39
CA HIS A 117 -8.68 8.22 -2.63
C HIS A 117 -7.24 8.71 -2.78
N TRP A 118 -6.68 9.29 -1.71
CA TRP A 118 -5.29 9.75 -1.68
C TRP A 118 -4.31 8.59 -1.86
N TYR A 119 -4.56 7.46 -1.20
CA TYR A 119 -3.72 6.28 -1.32
C TYR A 119 -3.74 5.71 -2.75
N VAL A 120 -4.91 5.61 -3.38
CA VAL A 120 -5.03 5.08 -4.75
C VAL A 120 -4.37 6.01 -5.77
N LYS A 121 -4.42 7.34 -5.58
CA LYS A 121 -3.73 8.28 -6.48
C LYS A 121 -2.20 8.22 -6.37
N GLY A 122 -1.67 7.91 -5.19
CA GLY A 122 -0.23 7.88 -4.93
C GLY A 122 0.44 6.52 -5.12
N SER A 123 -0.30 5.42 -5.32
CA SER A 123 0.26 4.07 -5.24
C SER A 123 -0.06 3.18 -6.44
N TYR A 124 0.91 2.34 -6.84
CA TYR A 124 0.78 1.27 -7.83
C TYR A 124 -0.11 0.09 -7.36
N PHE A 125 -0.94 0.31 -6.33
CA PHE A 125 -1.68 -0.71 -5.60
C PHE A 125 -3.18 -0.55 -5.77
N VAL A 126 -3.87 -1.67 -5.98
CA VAL A 126 -5.33 -1.72 -5.98
C VAL A 126 -5.80 -1.98 -4.57
N LEU A 127 -6.49 -1.01 -3.98
CA LEU A 127 -7.15 -1.17 -2.68
C LEU A 127 -8.55 -1.73 -2.86
N ARG A 128 -8.95 -2.69 -2.01
CA ARG A 128 -10.31 -3.26 -2.03
C ARG A 128 -11.16 -2.83 -0.84
N THR A 129 -10.57 -2.68 0.35
CA THR A 129 -11.33 -2.35 1.56
C THR A 129 -10.44 -1.69 2.59
N LEU A 130 -10.93 -0.63 3.22
CA LEU A 130 -10.24 0.10 4.29
C LEU A 130 -11.13 0.08 5.54
N ILE A 131 -10.63 -0.56 6.59
CA ILE A 131 -11.30 -0.65 7.90
C ILE A 131 -10.51 0.26 8.84
N LEU A 132 -11.00 1.47 9.08
CA LEU A 132 -10.40 2.34 10.10
C LEU A 132 -10.91 1.86 11.47
N CYS A 133 -10.04 1.25 12.27
CA CYS A 133 -10.35 0.87 13.64
C CYS A 133 -9.81 1.96 14.55
N TRP A 134 -10.71 2.77 15.11
CA TRP A 134 -10.32 3.84 16.02
C TRP A 134 -10.23 3.31 17.45
N ARG A 135 -9.15 3.63 18.17
CA ARG A 135 -9.02 3.34 19.60
C ARG A 135 -8.48 4.58 20.29
N MET A 136 -9.36 5.32 20.95
CA MET A 136 -9.01 6.44 21.81
C MET A 136 -8.27 5.89 23.03
N LEU A 137 -6.98 6.21 23.18
CA LEU A 137 -6.33 6.11 24.48
C LEU A 137 -6.81 7.32 25.29
N ARG A 138 -7.66 7.07 26.29
CA ARG A 138 -7.87 7.99 27.42
C ARG A 138 -6.64 7.95 28.31
#